data_AF-W8AZF2-F1
#
_entry.id   AF-W8AZF2-F1
#
_cell.length_a   1.000
_cell.length_b   1.000
_cell.length_c   1.000
_cell.angle_alpha   90.00
_cell.angle_beta   90.00
_cell.angle_gamma   90.00
#
_symmetry.space_group_name_H-M   'P 1'
#
loop_
_entity.id
_entity.type
_entity.pdbx_description
1 polymer ?
#
loop_
_entity_poly.entity_id
_entity_poly.type
_entity_poly.pdbx_seq_one_letter_code
_entity_poly.pdbx_strand_id
1 'polypeptide(L)'
;HQHQQQQQDVTQNESRSDVLVYTEDGHLVSASLEALITHMVPTSDYYPEQNFIFAFLLSARLFVRPHELLAQISQTWERQQQKQQELHNQQQGMDVVDEAHFSHLAVAASASPLMQRKAANSSIGMPLTVAHNEVNVIVEGHLKQRTAIQLSAQNCIRLLAEWIETFPYDFRDERLMQQVRILARKCVYIDNALGRRVSRILQLLVHRLTVLEQYEATLQAMAATDLTASNSQQHLPHYSTSAAAAATA
;
A
#
# COMPACT_ATOMS: atom_id res chain seq x y z
N HIS A 1 -26.76 -18.08 -32.32
CA HIS A 1 -25.65 -17.26 -32.85
C HIS A 1 -25.50 -15.88 -32.20
N GLN A 2 -26.56 -15.18 -31.78
CA GLN A 2 -26.41 -13.87 -31.08
C GLN A 2 -25.75 -13.95 -29.68
N HIS A 3 -25.90 -15.07 -28.94
CA HIS A 3 -25.26 -15.24 -27.62
C HIS A 3 -23.74 -15.49 -27.69
N GLN A 4 -23.21 -15.89 -28.85
CA GLN A 4 -21.79 -16.21 -29.02
C GLN A 4 -20.96 -15.00 -29.46
N GLN A 5 -21.62 -13.96 -29.98
CA GLN A 5 -21.00 -12.68 -30.34
C GLN A 5 -20.81 -11.75 -29.14
N GLN A 6 -21.68 -11.80 -28.12
CA GLN A 6 -21.47 -11.03 -26.87
C GLN A 6 -20.31 -11.54 -26.01
N GLN A 7 -19.93 -12.81 -26.13
CA GLN A 7 -18.83 -13.39 -25.34
C GLN A 7 -17.43 -13.06 -25.92
N GLN A 8 -17.35 -12.78 -27.22
CA GLN A 8 -16.11 -12.31 -27.87
C GLN A 8 -15.86 -10.81 -27.66
N ASP A 9 -16.91 -10.01 -27.48
CA ASP A 9 -16.79 -8.57 -27.28
C ASP A 9 -16.29 -8.22 -25.86
N VAL A 10 -16.66 -9.03 -24.85
CA VAL A 10 -16.18 -8.88 -23.47
C VAL A 10 -14.69 -9.24 -23.34
N THR A 11 -14.23 -10.27 -24.06
CA THR A 11 -12.84 -10.76 -23.97
C THR A 11 -11.83 -9.88 -24.72
N GLN A 12 -12.23 -9.18 -25.78
CA GLN A 12 -11.38 -8.15 -26.40
C GLN A 12 -11.28 -6.88 -25.55
N ASN A 13 -12.33 -6.52 -24.81
CA ASN A 13 -12.35 -5.30 -24.03
C ASN A 13 -11.50 -5.39 -22.74
N GLU A 14 -11.40 -6.58 -22.12
CA GLU A 14 -10.48 -6.84 -21.00
C GLU A 14 -9.00 -6.73 -21.39
N SER A 15 -8.64 -7.03 -22.65
CA SER A 15 -7.25 -6.90 -23.10
C SER A 15 -6.78 -5.46 -23.33
N ARG A 16 -7.74 -4.52 -23.51
CA ARG A 16 -7.47 -3.09 -23.72
C ARG A 16 -7.37 -2.30 -22.42
N SER A 17 -7.97 -2.78 -21.33
CA SER A 17 -7.94 -2.07 -20.05
C SER A 17 -6.55 -2.04 -19.41
N ASP A 18 -5.65 -2.95 -19.78
CA ASP A 18 -4.30 -3.08 -19.21
C ASP A 18 -3.19 -2.42 -20.06
N VAL A 19 -3.56 -1.69 -21.12
CA VAL A 19 -2.57 -1.09 -22.05
C VAL A 19 -2.06 0.25 -21.52
N LEU A 20 -0.78 0.30 -21.18
CA LEU A 20 -0.01 1.51 -20.89
C LEU A 20 0.62 2.02 -22.20
N VAL A 21 0.34 3.28 -22.57
CA VAL A 21 0.87 3.91 -23.78
C VAL A 21 2.08 4.75 -23.42
N TYR A 22 3.24 4.42 -24.01
CA TYR A 22 4.51 5.13 -23.79
C TYR A 22 4.93 5.93 -25.03
N THR A 23 5.69 7.00 -24.82
CA THR A 23 6.43 7.66 -25.90
C THR A 23 7.56 6.78 -26.41
N GLU A 24 8.11 7.12 -27.58
CA GLU A 24 9.35 6.50 -28.09
C GLU A 24 10.53 6.67 -27.11
N ASP A 25 10.51 7.74 -26.31
CA ASP A 25 11.50 8.03 -25.27
C ASP A 25 11.27 7.26 -23.95
N GLY A 26 10.20 6.45 -23.86
CA GLY A 26 9.89 5.60 -22.71
C GLY A 26 9.04 6.25 -21.61
N HIS A 27 8.46 7.44 -21.83
CA HIS A 27 7.61 8.10 -20.85
C HIS A 27 6.15 7.67 -20.98
N LEU A 28 5.49 7.35 -19.86
CA LEU A 28 4.07 7.01 -19.84
C LEU A 28 3.22 8.24 -20.24
N VAL A 29 2.43 8.10 -21.30
CA VAL A 29 1.58 9.16 -21.87
C VAL A 29 0.13 9.01 -21.42
N SER A 30 -0.43 7.81 -21.59
CA SER A 30 -1.84 7.56 -21.30
C SER A 30 -2.10 6.10 -21.00
N ALA A 31 -3.14 5.85 -20.21
CA ALA A 31 -3.66 4.52 -19.97
C ALA A 31 -5.08 4.63 -19.39
N SER A 32 -5.76 3.49 -19.25
CA SER A 32 -6.99 3.45 -18.47
C SER A 32 -6.71 3.74 -16.98
N LEU A 33 -7.71 4.19 -16.22
CA LEU A 33 -7.55 4.38 -14.78
C LEU A 33 -7.09 3.08 -14.08
N GLU A 34 -7.62 1.92 -14.52
CA GLU A 34 -7.27 0.62 -13.95
C GLU A 34 -5.79 0.26 -14.22
N ALA A 35 -5.29 0.50 -15.44
CA ALA A 35 -3.88 0.31 -15.77
C ALA A 35 -2.98 1.25 -14.96
N LEU A 36 -3.38 2.52 -14.78
CA LEU A 36 -2.63 3.46 -13.94
C LEU A 36 -2.60 3.03 -12.46
N ILE A 37 -3.71 2.50 -11.94
CA ILE A 37 -3.76 1.95 -10.58
C ILE A 37 -2.86 0.73 -10.46
N THR A 38 -2.86 -0.16 -11.45
CA THR A 38 -1.97 -1.32 -11.48
C THR A 38 -0.50 -0.89 -11.55
N HIS A 39 -0.18 0.12 -12.36
CA HIS A 39 1.17 0.70 -12.45
C HIS A 39 1.60 1.44 -11.17
N MET A 40 0.65 1.89 -10.34
CA MET A 40 0.92 2.51 -9.04
C MET A 40 1.29 1.48 -7.96
N VAL A 41 0.94 0.21 -8.13
CA VAL A 41 1.15 -0.83 -7.13
C VAL A 41 2.59 -1.34 -7.22
N PRO A 42 3.40 -1.22 -6.15
CA PRO A 42 4.76 -1.70 -6.18
C PRO A 42 4.84 -3.21 -5.97
N THR A 43 5.80 -3.85 -6.65
CA THR A 43 6.14 -5.26 -6.51
C THR A 43 7.50 -5.42 -5.82
N SER A 44 8.07 -6.62 -5.82
CA SER A 44 9.44 -6.85 -5.32
C SER A 44 10.52 -6.26 -6.23
N ASP A 45 10.26 -6.19 -7.53
CA ASP A 45 11.21 -5.86 -8.60
C ASP A 45 10.88 -4.54 -9.30
N TYR A 46 9.68 -3.99 -9.06
CA TYR A 46 9.24 -2.74 -9.62
C TYR A 46 8.78 -1.77 -8.52
N TYR A 47 9.18 -0.51 -8.67
CA TYR A 47 8.68 0.61 -7.88
C TYR A 47 8.33 1.75 -8.84
N PRO A 48 7.14 2.38 -8.71
CA PRO A 48 6.76 3.47 -9.61
C PRO A 48 7.71 4.67 -9.51
N GLU A 49 7.95 5.34 -10.63
CA GLU A 49 8.80 6.52 -10.64
C GLU A 49 8.20 7.66 -9.81
N GLN A 50 9.07 8.46 -9.16
CA GLN A 50 8.64 9.54 -8.29
C GLN A 50 7.76 10.58 -9.01
N ASN A 51 8.10 10.91 -10.26
CA ASN A 51 7.31 11.84 -11.07
C ASN A 51 5.92 11.29 -11.37
N PHE A 52 5.81 9.98 -11.64
CA PHE A 52 4.54 9.30 -11.82
C PHE A 52 3.71 9.31 -10.54
N ILE A 53 4.31 8.94 -9.39
CA ILE A 53 3.63 8.93 -8.09
C ILE A 53 3.04 10.32 -7.80
N PHE A 54 3.85 11.37 -7.93
CA PHE A 54 3.40 12.74 -7.71
C PHE A 54 2.26 13.12 -8.65
N ALA A 55 2.46 12.99 -9.97
CA ALA A 55 1.50 13.43 -10.98
C ALA A 55 0.19 12.64 -10.87
N PHE A 56 0.27 11.33 -10.71
CA PHE A 56 -0.89 10.46 -10.59
C PHE A 56 -1.66 10.74 -9.30
N LEU A 57 -0.99 10.84 -8.13
CA LEU A 57 -1.69 11.22 -6.90
C LEU A 57 -2.35 12.59 -7.01
N LEU A 58 -1.68 13.57 -7.62
CA LEU A 58 -2.21 14.91 -7.85
C LEU A 58 -3.51 14.86 -8.66
N SER A 59 -3.50 14.18 -9.81
CA SER A 59 -4.62 14.18 -10.77
C SER A 59 -5.69 13.12 -10.50
N ALA A 60 -5.37 11.99 -9.86
CA ALA A 60 -6.29 10.89 -9.64
C ALA A 60 -7.55 11.32 -8.86
N ARG A 61 -7.45 12.35 -8.02
CA ARG A 61 -8.57 12.92 -7.26
C ARG A 61 -9.74 13.39 -8.12
N LEU A 62 -9.49 13.68 -9.40
CA LEU A 62 -10.53 14.05 -10.37
C LEU A 62 -11.40 12.86 -10.79
N PHE A 63 -10.89 11.63 -10.62
CA PHE A 63 -11.50 10.41 -11.13
C PHE A 63 -11.90 9.44 -10.01
N VAL A 64 -11.14 9.41 -8.91
CA VAL A 64 -11.33 8.48 -7.79
C VAL A 64 -11.01 9.17 -6.47
N ARG A 65 -11.81 8.91 -5.43
CA ARG A 65 -11.53 9.49 -4.10
C ARG A 65 -10.26 8.86 -3.50
N PRO A 66 -9.44 9.61 -2.74
CA PRO A 66 -8.21 9.07 -2.14
C PRO A 66 -8.40 7.75 -1.37
N HIS A 67 -9.45 7.63 -0.55
CA HIS A 67 -9.70 6.40 0.21
C HIS A 67 -10.10 5.22 -0.67
N GLU A 68 -10.81 5.46 -1.78
CA GLU A 68 -11.13 4.44 -2.78
C GLU A 68 -9.87 4.03 -3.55
N LEU A 69 -9.01 4.98 -3.90
CA LEU A 69 -7.75 4.73 -4.58
C LEU A 69 -6.82 3.85 -3.72
N LEU A 70 -6.62 4.19 -2.45
CA LEU A 70 -5.77 3.36 -1.57
C LEU A 70 -6.35 1.96 -1.37
N ALA A 71 -7.67 1.83 -1.29
CA ALA A 71 -8.33 0.53 -1.23
C ALA A 71 -8.07 -0.31 -2.50
N GLN A 72 -8.18 0.30 -3.69
CA GLN A 72 -7.91 -0.37 -4.96
C GLN A 72 -6.43 -0.76 -5.11
N ILE A 73 -5.50 0.08 -4.66
CA ILE A 73 -4.06 -0.23 -4.63
C ILE A 73 -3.81 -1.44 -3.70
N SER A 74 -4.36 -1.45 -2.48
CA SER A 74 -4.22 -2.58 -1.54
C SER A 74 -4.79 -3.88 -2.11
N GLN A 75 -5.97 -3.83 -2.71
CA GLN A 75 -6.61 -5.01 -3.32
C GLN A 75 -5.82 -5.55 -4.52
N THR A 76 -5.31 -4.65 -5.37
CA THR A 76 -4.51 -5.03 -6.54
C THR A 76 -3.18 -5.64 -6.11
N TRP A 77 -2.52 -5.06 -5.10
CA TRP A 77 -1.34 -5.65 -4.46
C TRP A 77 -1.63 -7.06 -3.94
N GLU A 78 -2.70 -7.25 -3.16
CA GLU A 78 -3.07 -8.57 -2.63
C GLU A 78 -3.33 -9.61 -3.74
N ARG A 79 -4.00 -9.20 -4.81
CA ARG A 79 -4.25 -10.06 -5.97
C ARG A 79 -2.96 -10.47 -6.67
N GLN A 80 -1.98 -9.56 -6.81
CA GLN A 80 -0.67 -9.88 -7.36
C GLN A 80 0.09 -10.89 -6.50
N GLN A 81 0.02 -10.76 -5.16
CA GLN A 81 0.65 -11.69 -4.24
C GLN A 81 0.04 -13.11 -4.33
N GLN A 82 -1.30 -13.21 -4.44
CA GLN A 82 -2.00 -14.49 -4.60
C GLN A 82 -1.60 -15.20 -5.90
N LYS A 83 -1.58 -14.46 -7.03
CA LYS A 83 -1.15 -15.03 -8.33
C LYS A 83 0.28 -15.57 -8.28
N GLN A 84 1.22 -14.86 -7.65
CA GLN A 84 2.58 -15.34 -7.47
C GLN A 84 2.64 -16.62 -6.61
N GLN A 85 1.75 -16.75 -5.63
CA GLN A 85 1.65 -17.94 -4.80
C GLN A 85 1.07 -19.14 -5.56
N GLU A 86 0.05 -18.94 -6.39
CA GLU A 86 -0.55 -19.98 -7.24
C GLU A 86 0.42 -20.50 -8.30
N LEU A 87 1.17 -19.61 -8.96
CA LEU A 87 2.19 -19.99 -9.95
C LEU A 87 3.28 -20.85 -9.31
N HIS A 88 3.73 -20.49 -8.10
CA HIS A 88 4.68 -21.30 -7.35
C HIS A 88 4.10 -22.67 -6.97
N ASN A 89 2.82 -22.74 -6.58
CA ASN A 89 2.18 -23.98 -6.18
C ASN A 89 1.90 -24.92 -7.37
N GLN A 90 1.59 -24.37 -8.56
CA GLN A 90 1.46 -25.14 -9.80
C GLN A 90 2.79 -25.73 -10.28
N GLN A 91 3.90 -25.00 -10.09
CA GLN A 91 5.22 -25.50 -10.44
C GLN A 91 5.66 -26.71 -9.59
N GLN A 92 5.05 -26.91 -8.40
CA GLN A 92 5.29 -28.07 -7.53
C GLN A 92 4.31 -29.23 -7.75
N GLY A 93 3.22 -29.02 -8.50
CA GLY A 93 2.12 -29.98 -8.64
C GLY A 93 2.23 -30.97 -9.81
N MET A 94 3.32 -30.97 -10.58
CA MET A 94 3.45 -31.80 -11.79
C MET A 94 4.19 -33.14 -11.59
N ASP A 95 4.82 -33.38 -10.44
CA ASP A 95 5.59 -34.61 -10.16
C ASP A 95 4.97 -35.52 -9.07
N VAL A 96 3.63 -35.70 -9.08
CA VAL A 96 2.99 -36.74 -8.26
C VAL A 96 2.05 -37.59 -9.12
N VAL A 97 2.63 -38.37 -10.03
CA VAL A 97 1.98 -39.55 -10.62
C VAL A 97 2.99 -40.72 -10.64
N ASP A 98 3.29 -41.20 -9.44
CA ASP A 98 3.47 -42.59 -8.99
C ASP A 98 4.51 -42.59 -7.87
N GLU A 99 4.09 -42.89 -6.64
CA GLU A 99 4.76 -43.85 -5.75
C GLU A 99 4.02 -43.83 -4.40
N ALA A 100 2.94 -44.61 -4.31
CA ALA A 100 2.14 -44.75 -3.10
C ALA A 100 2.82 -45.60 -2.01
N HIS A 101 4.07 -45.34 -1.60
CA HIS A 101 4.73 -46.18 -0.58
C HIS A 101 5.80 -45.47 0.28
N PHE A 102 5.48 -44.45 1.07
CA PHE A 102 6.16 -44.28 2.37
C PHE A 102 5.41 -43.32 3.31
N SER A 103 4.27 -43.78 3.83
CA SER A 103 3.75 -43.21 5.07
C SER A 103 4.74 -43.46 6.19
N HIS A 104 4.94 -42.44 7.03
CA HIS A 104 5.41 -42.54 8.42
C HIS A 104 6.89 -42.24 8.69
N LEU A 105 7.24 -40.95 8.86
CA LEU A 105 7.99 -40.52 10.05
C LEU A 105 7.87 -38.99 10.28
N ALA A 106 6.74 -38.56 10.82
CA ALA A 106 6.70 -37.29 11.53
C ALA A 106 7.53 -37.42 12.80
N VAL A 107 8.67 -36.72 12.86
CA VAL A 107 9.49 -36.58 14.07
C VAL A 107 8.71 -35.76 15.09
N ALA A 108 8.16 -36.44 16.09
CA ALA A 108 7.69 -35.83 17.33
C ALA A 108 8.84 -35.86 18.35
N ALA A 109 9.30 -34.68 18.73
CA ALA A 109 10.21 -34.49 19.85
C ALA A 109 9.41 -34.55 21.16
N SER A 110 9.70 -35.50 22.05
CA SER A 110 9.56 -35.32 23.51
C SER A 110 10.10 -36.52 24.32
N ALA A 111 11.01 -36.20 25.25
CA ALA A 111 11.28 -36.80 26.57
C ALA A 111 11.96 -38.20 26.72
N SER A 112 13.09 -38.19 27.45
CA SER A 112 13.92 -39.30 27.99
C SER A 112 13.26 -40.04 29.19
N PRO A 113 13.85 -41.03 29.93
CA PRO A 113 15.19 -41.68 29.87
C PRO A 113 15.21 -43.24 30.12
N LEU A 114 16.41 -43.86 30.17
CA LEU A 114 16.85 -44.94 31.10
C LEU A 114 17.63 -46.14 30.47
N MET A 115 18.84 -46.34 31.01
CA MET A 115 19.69 -47.55 31.14
C MET A 115 19.84 -48.58 30.00
N GLN A 116 21.08 -48.58 29.45
CA GLN A 116 22.06 -49.68 29.59
C GLN A 116 22.35 -50.61 28.38
N ARG A 117 23.66 -50.63 28.08
CA ARG A 117 24.49 -51.69 27.48
C ARG A 117 24.56 -51.85 25.95
N LYS A 118 25.74 -51.47 25.46
CA LYS A 118 26.80 -52.31 24.87
C LYS A 118 27.12 -51.96 23.42
N ALA A 119 28.37 -51.53 23.24
CA ALA A 119 29.04 -51.34 21.96
C ALA A 119 29.20 -52.65 21.19
N ALA A 120 29.04 -52.60 19.87
CA ALA A 120 29.90 -53.29 18.90
C ALA A 120 29.66 -52.76 17.48
N ASN A 121 30.79 -52.55 16.79
CA ASN A 121 30.98 -52.12 15.40
C ASN A 121 30.12 -52.86 14.37
N SER A 122 29.76 -52.19 13.27
CA SER A 122 30.43 -52.38 11.96
C SER A 122 29.73 -51.61 10.82
N SER A 123 30.57 -50.94 10.03
CA SER A 123 30.35 -50.30 8.73
C SER A 123 29.50 -51.10 7.74
N ILE A 124 28.56 -50.46 7.03
CA ILE A 124 28.13 -50.79 5.66
C ILE A 124 27.47 -49.56 5.02
N GLY A 125 28.00 -49.15 3.85
CA GLY A 125 27.24 -48.66 2.69
C GLY A 125 26.62 -47.26 2.75
N MET A 126 27.34 -46.27 2.22
CA MET A 126 26.71 -45.07 1.62
C MET A 126 26.05 -45.46 0.28
N PRO A 127 24.80 -45.07 0.01
CA PRO A 127 24.33 -44.88 -1.35
C PRO A 127 24.26 -43.38 -1.69
N LEU A 128 24.41 -43.14 -2.99
CA LEU A 128 24.71 -41.87 -3.64
C LEU A 128 23.67 -40.77 -3.41
N THR A 129 24.23 -39.57 -3.34
CA THR A 129 23.62 -38.24 -3.42
C THR A 129 22.92 -38.03 -4.76
N VAL A 130 21.59 -38.13 -4.81
CA VAL A 130 20.78 -37.58 -5.91
C VAL A 130 19.59 -36.74 -5.39
N ALA A 131 19.10 -37.00 -4.17
CA ALA A 131 17.96 -36.27 -3.59
C ALA A 131 18.28 -34.84 -3.07
N HIS A 132 19.55 -34.45 -2.97
CA HIS A 132 19.90 -33.13 -2.41
C HIS A 132 19.66 -31.97 -3.37
N ASN A 133 19.68 -32.19 -4.69
CA ASN A 133 19.63 -31.09 -5.65
C ASN A 133 18.21 -30.53 -5.81
N GLU A 134 17.19 -31.39 -5.82
CA GLU A 134 15.77 -31.00 -5.92
C GLU A 134 15.30 -30.30 -4.64
N VAL A 135 15.67 -30.83 -3.46
CA VAL A 135 15.36 -30.20 -2.18
C VAL A 135 16.00 -28.80 -2.08
N ASN A 136 17.22 -28.61 -2.59
CA ASN A 136 17.87 -27.29 -2.57
C ASN A 136 17.15 -26.29 -3.51
N VAL A 137 16.69 -26.73 -4.69
CA VAL A 137 15.95 -25.88 -5.65
C VAL A 137 14.58 -25.48 -5.09
N ILE A 138 13.87 -26.41 -4.43
CA ILE A 138 12.56 -26.14 -3.79
C ILE A 138 12.73 -25.18 -2.60
N VAL A 139 13.74 -25.39 -1.76
CA VAL A 139 14.04 -24.53 -0.60
C VAL A 139 14.46 -23.13 -1.06
N GLU A 140 15.29 -23.00 -2.10
CA GLU A 140 15.67 -21.71 -2.67
C GLU A 140 14.46 -20.96 -3.27
N GLY A 141 13.57 -21.67 -3.96
CA GLY A 141 12.35 -21.08 -4.53
C GLY A 141 11.43 -20.49 -3.47
N HIS A 142 11.17 -21.25 -2.40
CA HIS A 142 10.34 -20.80 -1.28
C HIS A 142 10.99 -19.62 -0.52
N LEU A 143 12.32 -19.61 -0.40
CA LEU A 143 13.05 -18.50 0.23
C LEU A 143 12.96 -17.22 -0.62
N LYS A 144 13.17 -17.32 -1.93
CA LYS A 144 13.04 -16.20 -2.89
C LYS A 144 11.63 -15.62 -2.88
N GLN A 145 10.61 -16.48 -2.86
CA GLN A 145 9.21 -16.05 -2.77
C GLN A 145 8.93 -15.30 -1.46
N ARG A 146 9.39 -15.84 -0.32
CA ARG A 146 9.23 -15.19 0.98
C ARG A 146 9.90 -13.81 0.99
N THR A 147 11.08 -13.68 0.39
CA THR A 147 11.78 -12.40 0.25
C THR A 147 11.04 -11.42 -0.68
N ALA A 148 10.47 -11.90 -1.79
CA ALA A 148 9.71 -11.07 -2.72
C ALA A 148 8.46 -10.47 -2.05
N ILE A 149 7.72 -11.28 -1.29
CA ILE A 149 6.54 -10.83 -0.54
C ILE A 149 6.90 -9.80 0.53
N GLN A 150 8.03 -9.98 1.22
CA GLN A 150 8.53 -9.02 2.19
C GLN A 150 8.97 -7.71 1.51
N LEU A 151 9.64 -7.78 0.37
CA LEU A 151 10.11 -6.60 -0.35
C LEU A 151 8.96 -5.79 -0.95
N SER A 152 7.94 -6.46 -1.51
CA SER A 152 6.74 -5.76 -2.00
C SER A 152 6.00 -5.06 -0.84
N ALA A 153 5.86 -5.72 0.32
CA ALA A 153 5.31 -5.08 1.53
C ALA A 153 6.11 -3.85 1.98
N GLN A 154 7.45 -3.93 1.92
CA GLN A 154 8.32 -2.79 2.22
C GLN A 154 8.11 -1.62 1.25
N ASN A 155 7.89 -1.93 -0.03
CA ASN A 155 7.62 -0.93 -1.05
C ASN A 155 6.22 -0.33 -0.90
N CYS A 156 5.19 -1.08 -0.50
CA CYS A 156 3.88 -0.52 -0.17
C CYS A 156 3.95 0.50 0.97
N ILE A 157 4.72 0.20 2.02
CA ILE A 157 4.93 1.13 3.13
C ILE A 157 5.73 2.37 2.68
N ARG A 158 6.67 2.20 1.74
CA ARG A 158 7.39 3.32 1.14
C ARG A 158 6.46 4.23 0.34
N LEU A 159 5.62 3.67 -0.54
CA LEU A 159 4.63 4.41 -1.31
C LEU A 159 3.67 5.19 -0.39
N LEU A 160 3.21 4.56 0.69
CA LEU A 160 2.36 5.20 1.68
C LEU A 160 3.06 6.39 2.35
N ALA A 161 4.35 6.28 2.68
CA ALA A 161 5.12 7.38 3.23
C ALA A 161 5.22 8.55 2.24
N GLU A 162 5.49 8.28 0.96
CA GLU A 162 5.57 9.30 -0.08
C GLU A 162 4.22 10.02 -0.28
N TRP A 163 3.11 9.29 -0.21
CA TRP A 163 1.77 9.91 -0.25
C TRP A 163 1.53 10.82 0.97
N ILE A 164 1.84 10.35 2.18
CA ILE A 164 1.71 11.13 3.42
C ILE A 164 2.56 12.42 3.37
N GLU A 165 3.78 12.33 2.87
CA GLU A 165 4.69 13.47 2.78
C GLU A 165 4.24 14.49 1.73
N THR A 166 3.72 14.01 0.60
CA THR A 166 3.33 14.87 -0.53
C THR A 166 1.96 15.51 -0.32
N PHE A 167 0.98 14.75 0.16
CA PHE A 167 -0.42 15.19 0.29
C PHE A 167 -1.02 14.83 1.66
N PRO A 168 -0.49 15.41 2.76
CA PRO A 168 -0.96 15.09 4.12
C PRO A 168 -2.45 15.37 4.34
N TYR A 169 -3.04 16.30 3.58
CA TYR A 169 -4.46 16.66 3.69
C TYR A 169 -5.42 15.52 3.34
N ASP A 170 -5.05 14.60 2.45
CA ASP A 170 -5.93 13.48 2.08
C ASP A 170 -6.26 12.61 3.32
N PHE A 171 -5.33 12.54 4.26
CA PHE A 171 -5.40 11.71 5.47
C PHE A 171 -6.24 12.32 6.60
N ARG A 172 -6.87 13.49 6.37
CA ARG A 172 -7.98 13.95 7.22
C ARG A 172 -9.23 13.09 7.07
N ASP A 173 -9.39 12.42 5.93
CA ASP A 173 -10.50 11.49 5.72
C ASP A 173 -10.30 10.24 6.58
N GLU A 174 -11.23 10.00 7.52
CA GLU A 174 -11.20 8.83 8.40
C GLU A 174 -11.26 7.51 7.62
N ARG A 175 -11.90 7.49 6.44
CA ARG A 175 -11.95 6.31 5.57
C ARG A 175 -10.58 6.01 4.99
N LEU A 176 -9.83 7.05 4.59
CA LEU A 176 -8.45 6.87 4.12
C LEU A 176 -7.58 6.36 5.27
N MET A 177 -7.72 6.96 6.46
CA MET A 177 -7.01 6.50 7.65
C MET A 177 -7.31 5.06 8.02
N GLN A 178 -8.55 4.62 7.84
CA GLN A 178 -8.91 3.22 8.04
C GLN A 178 -8.18 2.30 7.05
N GLN A 179 -8.08 2.68 5.77
CA GLN A 179 -7.29 1.93 4.77
C GLN A 179 -5.80 1.90 5.13
N VAL A 180 -5.24 3.01 5.61
CA VAL A 180 -3.86 3.07 6.12
C VAL A 180 -3.64 2.07 7.25
N ARG A 181 -4.54 2.02 8.23
CA ARG A 181 -4.43 1.08 9.36
C ARG A 181 -4.51 -0.38 8.90
N ILE A 182 -5.39 -0.69 7.95
CA ILE A 182 -5.53 -2.03 7.39
C ILE A 182 -4.25 -2.44 6.66
N LEU A 183 -3.77 -1.60 5.74
CA LEU A 183 -2.57 -1.88 4.95
C LEU A 183 -1.34 -2.03 5.85
N ALA A 184 -1.14 -1.11 6.80
CA ALA A 184 -0.05 -1.15 7.75
C ALA A 184 -0.02 -2.45 8.57
N ARG A 185 -1.17 -2.91 9.07
CA ARG A 185 -1.27 -4.18 9.80
C ARG A 185 -0.91 -5.37 8.91
N LYS A 186 -1.38 -5.40 7.66
CA LYS A 186 -1.04 -6.46 6.70
C LYS A 186 0.46 -6.51 6.42
N CYS A 187 1.09 -5.37 6.17
CA CYS A 187 2.54 -5.30 5.93
C CYS A 187 3.36 -5.76 7.15
N VAL A 188 2.97 -5.37 8.38
CA VAL A 188 3.65 -5.81 9.62
C VAL A 188 3.46 -7.30 9.87
N TYR A 189 2.29 -7.86 9.54
CA TYR A 189 2.05 -9.30 9.62
C TYR A 189 3.00 -10.08 8.69
N ILE A 190 3.22 -9.57 7.47
CA ILE A 190 4.13 -10.16 6.48
C ILE A 190 5.59 -10.01 6.90
N ASP A 191 5.98 -8.80 7.32
CA ASP A 191 7.33 -8.48 7.76
C ASP A 191 7.29 -7.68 9.08
N ASN A 192 7.56 -8.38 10.19
CA ASN A 192 7.58 -7.76 11.51
C ASN A 192 8.65 -6.67 11.65
N ALA A 193 9.70 -6.67 10.82
CA ALA A 193 10.73 -5.62 10.84
C ALA A 193 10.16 -4.26 10.42
N LEU A 194 9.04 -4.24 9.69
CA LEU A 194 8.35 -3.02 9.27
C LEU A 194 7.68 -2.28 10.43
N GLY A 195 7.43 -2.93 11.58
CA GLY A 195 6.71 -2.31 12.69
C GLY A 195 7.28 -0.95 13.11
N ARG A 196 8.62 -0.84 13.24
CA ARG A 196 9.28 0.44 13.57
C ARG A 196 9.13 1.48 12.47
N ARG A 197 9.18 1.08 11.19
CA ARG A 197 9.01 1.99 10.04
C ARG A 197 7.57 2.52 9.99
N VAL A 198 6.59 1.63 10.15
CA VAL A 198 5.16 1.98 10.19
C VAL A 198 4.88 2.96 11.32
N SER A 199 5.37 2.70 12.53
CA SER A 199 5.17 3.63 13.65
C SER A 199 5.72 5.02 13.36
N ARG A 200 6.91 5.12 12.75
CA ARG A 200 7.48 6.42 12.35
C ARG A 200 6.62 7.15 11.32
N ILE A 201 6.09 6.44 10.32
CA ILE A 201 5.24 7.03 9.28
C ILE A 201 3.91 7.52 9.88
N LEU A 202 3.31 6.76 10.79
CA LEU A 202 2.10 7.18 11.49
C LEU A 202 2.36 8.38 12.40
N GLN A 203 3.50 8.44 13.09
CA GLN A 203 3.91 9.61 13.87
C GLN A 203 4.14 10.85 12.99
N LEU A 204 4.78 10.67 11.84
CA LEU A 204 4.97 11.73 10.85
C LEU A 204 3.63 12.27 10.38
N LEU A 205 2.67 11.39 10.10
CA LEU A 205 1.33 11.80 9.68
C LEU A 205 0.63 12.62 10.75
N VAL A 206 0.65 12.18 12.01
CA VAL A 206 0.08 12.96 13.13
C VAL A 206 0.73 14.33 13.21
N HIS A 207 2.06 14.40 13.15
CA HIS A 207 2.78 15.67 13.17
C HIS A 207 2.36 16.59 12.02
N ARG A 208 2.30 16.08 10.79
CA ARG A 208 1.86 16.86 9.62
C ARG A 208 0.44 17.37 9.80
N LEU A 209 -0.51 16.54 10.21
CA LEU A 209 -1.91 16.94 10.41
C LEU A 209 -2.05 18.00 11.51
N THR A 210 -1.36 17.85 12.63
CA THR A 210 -1.35 18.85 13.72
C THR A 210 -0.82 20.19 13.24
N VAL A 211 0.26 20.19 12.45
CA VAL A 211 0.80 21.44 11.87
C VAL A 211 -0.22 22.09 10.94
N LEU A 212 -0.92 21.32 10.11
CA LEU A 212 -1.99 21.85 9.23
C LEU A 212 -3.15 22.45 10.03
N GLU A 213 -3.58 21.79 11.12
CA GLU A 213 -4.61 22.31 12.02
C GLU A 213 -4.21 23.65 12.66
N GLN A 214 -2.95 23.79 13.09
CA GLN A 214 -2.44 25.05 13.65
C GLN A 214 -2.43 26.18 12.61
N TYR A 215 -2.03 25.88 11.38
CA TYR A 215 -2.07 26.86 10.29
C TYR A 215 -3.51 27.30 9.98
N GLU A 216 -4.46 26.37 9.90
CA GLU A 216 -5.88 26.69 9.70
C GLU A 216 -6.45 27.56 10.83
N ALA A 217 -6.15 27.22 12.08
CA ALA A 217 -6.59 28.00 13.24
C ALA A 217 -6.04 29.43 13.22
N THR A 218 -4.78 29.60 12.80
CA THR A 218 -4.15 30.92 12.67
C THR A 218 -4.81 31.75 11.57
N LEU A 219 -5.07 31.15 10.40
CA LEU A 219 -5.78 31.82 9.30
C LEU A 219 -7.20 32.23 9.69
N GLN A 220 -7.92 31.36 10.41
CA GLN A 220 -9.26 31.67 10.93
C GLN A 220 -9.24 32.82 11.94
N ALA A 221 -8.25 32.86 12.83
CA ALA A 221 -8.08 33.94 13.78
C ALA A 221 -7.83 35.29 13.07
N MET A 222 -6.94 35.32 12.08
CA MET A 222 -6.67 36.53 11.28
C MET A 222 -7.93 37.05 10.58
N ALA A 223 -8.68 36.17 9.91
CA ALA A 223 -9.93 36.53 9.23
C ALA A 223 -10.99 37.09 10.20
N ALA A 224 -11.08 36.56 11.43
CA ALA A 224 -12.00 37.06 12.45
C ALA A 224 -11.60 38.45 12.99
N THR A 225 -10.30 38.75 13.10
CA THR A 225 -9.82 40.09 13.48
C THR A 225 -10.14 41.15 12.43
N ASP A 226 -10.03 40.84 11.14
CA ASP A 226 -10.38 41.80 10.07
C ASP A 226 -11.88 42.13 10.06
N LEU A 227 -12.74 41.15 10.37
CA LEU A 227 -14.19 41.35 10.50
C LEU A 227 -14.58 42.19 11.74
N THR A 228 -13.85 42.05 12.84
CA THR A 228 -14.11 42.87 14.05
C THR A 228 -13.59 44.30 13.90
N ALA A 229 -12.47 44.51 13.21
CA ALA A 229 -11.95 45.84 12.89
C ALA A 229 -12.87 46.62 11.93
N SER A 230 -13.45 45.95 10.94
CA SER A 230 -14.38 46.58 9.98
C SER A 230 -15.75 46.89 10.56
N ASN A 231 -16.23 46.11 11.54
CA ASN A 231 -17.49 46.40 12.25
C ASN A 231 -17.36 47.52 13.32
N SER A 232 -16.13 47.89 13.68
CA SER A 232 -15.84 48.95 14.68
C SER A 232 -15.88 50.38 14.10
N GLN A 233 -16.03 50.55 12.78
CA GLN A 233 -16.07 51.86 12.12
C GLN A 233 -17.48 52.47 11.94
N GLN A 234 -18.56 51.84 12.42
CA GLN A 234 -19.93 52.36 12.27
C GLN A 234 -20.48 53.17 13.46
N HIS A 235 -19.75 53.39 14.54
CA HIS A 235 -20.23 54.21 15.66
C HIS A 235 -19.51 55.57 15.74
N LEU A 236 -19.78 56.48 14.80
CA LEU A 236 -19.46 57.90 14.97
C LEU A 236 -20.38 58.51 16.04
N PRO A 237 -19.86 59.23 17.06
CA PRO A 237 -20.70 59.97 17.98
C PRO A 237 -21.35 61.17 17.25
N HIS A 238 -22.67 61.20 17.21
CA HIS A 238 -23.44 62.38 16.79
C HIS A 238 -23.08 63.55 17.71
N TYR A 239 -22.41 64.56 17.17
CA TYR A 239 -22.30 65.85 17.83
C TYR A 239 -23.60 66.62 17.57
N SER A 240 -24.39 66.81 18.63
CA SER A 240 -25.51 67.75 18.61
C SER A 240 -24.94 69.17 18.74
N THR A 241 -24.74 69.86 17.63
CA THR A 241 -24.48 71.31 17.66
C THR A 241 -25.78 72.03 17.97
N SER A 242 -25.93 72.44 19.24
CA SER A 242 -26.85 73.50 19.63
C SER A 242 -26.37 74.81 19.01
N ALA A 243 -27.16 75.37 18.10
CA ALA A 243 -27.00 76.74 17.62
C ALA A 243 -28.21 77.55 18.08
N ALA A 244 -28.10 78.15 19.27
CA ALA A 244 -28.95 79.27 19.67
C ALA A 244 -28.43 80.53 18.98
N ALA A 245 -29.12 80.99 17.94
CA ALA A 245 -28.93 82.33 17.38
C ALA A 245 -30.11 83.20 17.81
N ALA A 246 -29.90 83.97 18.87
CA ALA A 246 -30.71 85.13 19.19
C ALA A 246 -30.34 86.26 18.23
N ALA A 247 -31.31 86.79 17.49
CA ALA A 247 -31.18 88.03 16.74
C ALA A 247 -32.29 88.98 17.21
N THR A 248 -31.85 89.99 17.96
CA THR A 248 -32.58 91.17 18.39
C THR A 248 -32.29 92.29 17.40
N ALA A 249 -33.34 92.88 16.83
CA ALA A 249 -33.48 94.28 16.37
C ALA A 249 -34.50 94.35 15.22
#